data_AF-A0A2R6S3I7-F1
#
_entry.id   AF-A0A2R6S3I7-F1
#
_cell.length_a   1.000
_cell.length_b   1.000
_cell.length_c   1.000
_cell.angle_alpha   90.00
_cell.angle_beta   90.00
_cell.angle_gamma   90.00
#
_symmetry.space_group_name_H-M   'P 1'
#
loop_
_entity.id
_entity.type
_entity.pdbx_description
1 polymer ?
#
loop_
_entity_poly.entity_id
_entity_poly.type
_entity_poly.pdbx_seq_one_letter_code
_entity_poly.pdbx_strand_id
1 'polypeptide(L)'
;MPDELSLEVAAGTLSHALTVVTTMTESYDVKKDDIIFIHTVAGGLGLLYTAYAKSRGATVIGTTSTPEKAELAKSYGADHVILYTQEDTVKRTLEITNGEGVHAVFDGVGKDTVYGYIVTPEEAHHYSQEVSNALKSGLFKIRICSVYPFTAEGVQEAQREITTPGGKVAGKILIKIADV
;
A
#
# COMPACT_ATOMS: atom_id res chain seq x y z
N MET A 1 -6.41 -25.05 7.20
CA MET A 1 -6.73 -23.76 7.85
C MET A 1 -7.20 -24.08 9.25
N PRO A 2 -6.97 -23.22 10.26
CA PRO A 2 -7.61 -23.40 11.57
C PRO A 2 -9.12 -23.55 11.37
N ASP A 3 -9.74 -24.47 12.10
CA ASP A 3 -11.15 -24.82 11.91
C ASP A 3 -12.10 -23.63 12.21
N GLU A 4 -11.58 -22.61 12.89
CA GLU A 4 -12.27 -21.40 13.30
C GLU A 4 -12.35 -20.32 12.20
N LEU A 5 -11.62 -20.47 11.08
CA LEU A 5 -11.59 -19.49 9.99
C LEU A 5 -12.47 -19.94 8.82
N SER A 6 -13.42 -19.08 8.42
CA SER A 6 -14.22 -19.33 7.21
C SER A 6 -13.34 -19.37 5.96
N LEU A 7 -13.77 -20.14 4.96
CA LEU A 7 -13.05 -20.24 3.69
C LEU A 7 -12.98 -18.89 2.96
N GLU A 8 -14.01 -18.06 3.08
CA GLU A 8 -14.06 -16.71 2.51
C GLU A 8 -13.02 -15.79 3.16
N VAL A 9 -12.89 -15.83 4.49
CA VAL A 9 -11.87 -15.07 5.22
C VAL A 9 -10.49 -15.57 4.82
N ALA A 10 -10.25 -16.88 4.84
CA ALA A 10 -8.97 -17.46 4.45
C ALA A 10 -8.56 -17.07 3.01
N ALA A 11 -9.49 -17.17 2.05
CA ALA A 11 -9.23 -16.83 0.65
C ALA A 11 -8.94 -15.34 0.44
N GLY A 12 -9.66 -14.45 1.17
CA GLY A 12 -9.51 -13.00 1.01
C GLY A 12 -8.35 -12.37 1.79
N THR A 13 -7.84 -13.05 2.83
CA THR A 13 -6.92 -12.41 3.79
C THR A 13 -5.54 -13.03 3.86
N LEU A 14 -5.35 -14.32 3.56
CA LEU A 14 -4.08 -14.99 3.88
C LEU A 14 -2.86 -14.37 3.17
N SER A 15 -2.99 -14.08 1.87
CA SER A 15 -1.93 -13.43 1.08
C SER A 15 -1.65 -12.00 1.56
N HIS A 16 -2.70 -11.24 1.86
CA HIS A 16 -2.59 -9.87 2.37
C HIS A 16 -1.99 -9.84 3.79
N ALA A 17 -2.40 -10.74 4.66
CA ALA A 17 -1.89 -10.87 6.02
C ALA A 17 -0.41 -11.25 6.01
N LEU A 18 0.00 -12.18 5.13
CA LEU A 18 1.42 -12.50 4.97
C LEU A 18 2.23 -11.28 4.53
N THR A 19 1.72 -10.49 3.58
CA THR A 19 2.34 -9.23 3.14
C THR A 19 2.53 -8.27 4.31
N VAL A 20 1.51 -8.11 5.15
CA VAL A 20 1.57 -7.23 6.33
C VAL A 20 2.63 -7.71 7.31
N VAL A 21 2.61 -9.00 7.66
CA VAL A 21 3.56 -9.58 8.62
C VAL A 21 4.98 -9.40 8.11
N THR A 22 5.31 -9.88 6.91
CA THR A 22 6.68 -9.78 6.39
C THR A 22 7.15 -8.33 6.27
N THR A 23 6.28 -7.43 5.86
CA THR A 23 6.63 -6.01 5.71
C THR A 23 6.89 -5.34 7.07
N MET A 24 6.14 -5.70 8.12
CA MET A 24 6.29 -5.16 9.48
C MET A 24 7.24 -5.96 10.39
N THR A 25 7.87 -7.02 9.89
CA THR A 25 8.88 -7.81 10.63
C THR A 25 10.22 -7.89 9.92
N GLU A 26 10.26 -7.86 8.60
CA GLU A 26 11.48 -8.06 7.80
C GLU A 26 11.89 -6.77 7.07
N SER A 27 10.96 -6.05 6.44
CA SER A 27 11.27 -4.78 5.76
C SER A 27 11.51 -3.66 6.76
N TYR A 28 10.59 -3.49 7.72
CA TYR A 28 10.74 -2.62 8.87
C TYR A 28 10.14 -3.32 10.09
N ASP A 29 10.97 -3.72 11.06
CA ASP A 29 10.52 -4.46 12.23
C ASP A 29 9.85 -3.52 13.25
N VAL A 30 8.54 -3.33 13.09
CA VAL A 30 7.72 -2.42 13.90
C VAL A 30 7.83 -2.80 15.38
N LYS A 31 8.17 -1.83 16.21
CA LYS A 31 8.34 -1.95 17.66
C LYS A 31 7.25 -1.23 18.42
N LYS A 32 7.20 -1.56 19.71
CA LYS A 32 6.44 -0.81 20.69
C LYS A 32 6.91 0.65 20.66
N ASP A 33 5.95 1.56 20.77
CA ASP A 33 6.15 3.02 20.80
C ASP A 33 6.59 3.64 19.45
N ASP A 34 6.76 2.86 18.38
CA ASP A 34 6.89 3.40 17.02
C ASP A 34 5.64 4.19 16.64
N ILE A 35 5.84 5.24 15.84
CA ILE A 35 4.76 5.96 15.15
C ILE A 35 4.79 5.54 13.70
N ILE A 36 3.74 4.86 13.26
CA ILE A 36 3.62 4.29 11.92
C ILE A 36 2.59 5.08 11.12
N PHE A 37 2.95 5.43 9.90
CA PHE A 37 2.03 6.06 8.96
C PHE A 37 1.55 5.08 7.88
N ILE A 38 0.24 5.02 7.64
CA ILE A 38 -0.36 4.11 6.64
C ILE A 38 -1.20 4.92 5.64
N HIS A 39 -0.81 4.91 4.37
CA HIS A 39 -1.69 5.43 3.31
C HIS A 39 -2.84 4.46 3.05
N THR A 40 -4.02 5.00 2.72
CA THR A 40 -5.24 4.21 2.49
C THR A 40 -5.58 3.32 3.68
N VAL A 41 -5.56 3.87 4.89
CA VAL A 41 -5.67 3.13 6.16
C VAL A 41 -6.97 2.31 6.28
N ALA A 42 -8.02 2.70 5.55
CA ALA A 42 -9.29 1.97 5.47
C ALA A 42 -9.40 0.99 4.28
N GLY A 43 -8.31 0.78 3.53
CA GLY A 43 -8.24 -0.16 2.41
C GLY A 43 -7.98 -1.60 2.87
N GLY A 44 -8.01 -2.55 1.93
CA GLY A 44 -7.88 -3.98 2.23
C GLY A 44 -6.61 -4.35 3.00
N LEU A 45 -5.47 -3.77 2.65
CA LEU A 45 -4.22 -3.93 3.41
C LEU A 45 -4.13 -2.96 4.60
N GLY A 46 -4.64 -1.73 4.47
CA GLY A 46 -4.52 -0.71 5.50
C GLY A 46 -5.13 -1.14 6.84
N LEU A 47 -6.28 -1.81 6.82
CA LEU A 47 -6.93 -2.33 8.02
C LEU A 47 -6.11 -3.44 8.70
N LEU A 48 -5.49 -4.32 7.91
CA LEU A 48 -4.61 -5.38 8.43
C LEU A 48 -3.31 -4.80 9.00
N TYR A 49 -2.68 -3.84 8.30
CA TYR A 49 -1.52 -3.12 8.79
C TYR A 49 -1.81 -2.40 10.11
N THR A 50 -2.97 -1.75 10.21
CA THR A 50 -3.40 -1.06 11.43
C THR A 50 -3.49 -2.06 12.59
N ALA A 51 -4.28 -3.13 12.43
CA ALA A 51 -4.47 -4.11 13.49
C ALA A 51 -3.13 -4.75 13.92
N TYR A 52 -2.27 -5.08 12.96
CA TYR A 52 -0.96 -5.68 13.25
C TYR A 52 -0.04 -4.70 13.98
N ALA A 53 0.12 -3.46 13.49
CA ALA A 53 0.93 -2.43 14.17
C ALA A 53 0.45 -2.17 15.60
N LYS A 54 -0.86 -2.08 15.81
CA LYS A 54 -1.44 -1.93 17.16
C LYS A 54 -1.16 -3.13 18.06
N SER A 55 -1.21 -4.36 17.53
CA SER A 55 -0.83 -5.55 18.29
C SER A 55 0.63 -5.53 18.76
N ARG A 56 1.49 -4.77 18.07
CA ARG A 56 2.91 -4.57 18.42
C ARG A 56 3.16 -3.38 19.34
N GLY A 57 2.11 -2.65 19.72
CA GLY A 57 2.20 -1.49 20.62
C GLY A 57 2.64 -0.20 19.92
N ALA A 58 2.52 -0.11 18.60
CA ALA A 58 2.77 1.12 17.86
C ALA A 58 1.58 2.10 17.94
N THR A 59 1.85 3.37 17.64
CA THR A 59 0.87 4.40 17.32
C THR A 59 0.66 4.43 15.81
N VAL A 60 -0.59 4.44 15.35
CA VAL A 60 -0.94 4.42 13.94
C VAL A 60 -1.59 5.75 13.55
N ILE A 61 -0.95 6.42 12.59
CA ILE A 61 -1.50 7.56 11.85
C ILE A 61 -1.83 7.04 10.44
N GLY A 62 -2.94 7.45 9.85
CA GLY A 62 -3.24 7.06 8.47
C GLY A 62 -4.12 8.01 7.71
N THR A 63 -4.18 7.82 6.39
CA THR A 63 -4.99 8.66 5.50
C THR A 63 -6.15 7.91 4.86
N THR A 64 -7.28 8.60 4.71
CA THR A 64 -8.43 8.13 3.94
C THR A 64 -9.22 9.28 3.34
N SER A 65 -10.17 8.95 2.46
CA SER A 65 -10.89 9.93 1.65
C SER A 65 -12.17 10.47 2.29
N THR A 66 -12.78 9.74 3.23
CA THR A 66 -14.09 10.07 3.81
C THR A 66 -14.16 9.82 5.31
N PRO A 67 -15.02 10.56 6.05
CA PRO A 67 -15.24 10.33 7.48
C PRO A 67 -15.68 8.91 7.82
N GLU A 68 -16.57 8.31 7.02
CA GLU A 68 -17.03 6.93 7.22
C GLU A 68 -15.87 5.92 7.20
N LYS A 69 -14.95 6.06 6.23
CA LYS A 69 -13.75 5.24 6.18
C LYS A 69 -12.80 5.51 7.34
N ALA A 70 -12.80 6.74 7.88
CA ALA A 70 -11.99 7.08 9.04
C ALA A 70 -12.51 6.37 10.30
N GLU A 71 -13.83 6.32 10.49
CA GLU A 71 -14.43 5.55 11.59
C GLU A 71 -14.16 4.04 11.44
N LEU A 72 -14.21 3.51 10.21
CA LEU A 72 -13.80 2.13 9.96
C LEU A 72 -12.34 1.89 10.37
N ALA A 73 -11.41 2.74 9.97
CA ALA A 73 -9.99 2.59 10.34
C ALA A 73 -9.77 2.69 11.87
N LYS A 74 -10.46 3.62 12.55
CA LYS A 74 -10.42 3.73 14.02
C LYS A 74 -10.94 2.47 14.70
N SER A 75 -11.98 1.82 14.15
CA SER A 75 -12.49 0.56 14.70
C SER A 75 -11.48 -0.60 14.62
N TYR A 76 -10.47 -0.50 13.74
CA TYR A 76 -9.34 -1.42 13.64
C TYR A 76 -8.12 -0.97 14.48
N GLY A 77 -8.22 0.17 15.17
CA GLY A 77 -7.22 0.65 16.13
C GLY A 77 -6.36 1.82 15.66
N ALA A 78 -6.65 2.46 14.52
CA ALA A 78 -5.93 3.67 14.11
C ALA A 78 -6.13 4.79 15.15
N ASP A 79 -5.04 5.38 15.64
CA ASP A 79 -5.07 6.43 16.66
C ASP A 79 -5.43 7.79 16.05
N HIS A 80 -4.89 8.08 14.87
CA HIS A 80 -5.17 9.31 14.14
C HIS A 80 -5.48 9.00 12.67
N VAL A 81 -6.56 9.60 12.16
CA VAL A 81 -6.93 9.47 10.75
C VAL A 81 -7.07 10.86 10.14
N ILE A 82 -6.32 11.09 9.07
CA ILE A 82 -6.27 12.34 8.32
C ILE A 82 -7.13 12.20 7.06
N LEU A 83 -8.04 13.13 6.84
CA LEU A 83 -8.83 13.20 5.61
C LEU A 83 -8.05 13.98 4.56
N TYR A 84 -7.28 13.29 3.70
CA TYR A 84 -6.39 13.94 2.73
C TYR A 84 -7.12 14.82 1.70
N THR A 85 -8.45 14.70 1.61
CA THR A 85 -9.32 15.56 0.77
C THR A 85 -9.63 16.91 1.42
N GLN A 86 -9.34 17.07 2.71
CA GLN A 86 -9.69 18.24 3.53
C GLN A 86 -8.46 18.81 4.26
N GLU A 87 -7.46 17.98 4.53
CA GLU A 87 -6.29 18.30 5.34
C GLU A 87 -5.00 18.07 4.56
N ASP A 88 -4.01 18.92 4.81
CA ASP A 88 -2.64 18.66 4.39
C ASP A 88 -2.06 17.50 5.22
N THR A 89 -1.73 16.40 4.55
CA THR A 89 -1.29 15.17 5.19
C THR A 89 0.03 15.33 5.95
N VAL A 90 1.02 15.99 5.35
CA VAL A 90 2.36 16.12 5.93
C VAL A 90 2.28 17.06 7.13
N LYS A 91 1.67 18.23 6.95
CA LYS A 91 1.49 19.21 8.02
C LYS A 91 0.76 18.60 9.21
N ARG A 92 -0.36 17.92 8.96
CA ARG A 92 -1.16 17.32 10.03
C ARG A 92 -0.41 16.21 10.77
N THR A 93 0.38 15.42 10.06
CA THR A 93 1.25 14.40 10.66
C THR A 93 2.30 15.03 11.57
N LEU A 94 2.94 16.11 11.13
CA LEU A 94 3.91 16.84 11.95
C LEU A 94 3.27 17.46 13.20
N GLU A 95 2.05 17.99 13.09
CA GLU A 95 1.31 18.49 14.26
C GLU A 95 1.03 17.38 15.29
N ILE A 96 0.62 16.19 14.84
CA ILE A 96 0.37 15.03 15.71
C ILE A 96 1.65 14.55 16.38
N THR A 97 2.79 14.64 15.68
CA THR A 97 4.09 14.10 16.10
C THR A 97 5.02 15.16 16.69
N ASN A 98 4.51 16.35 17.02
CA ASN A 98 5.29 17.48 17.54
C ASN A 98 6.51 17.85 16.68
N GLY A 99 6.41 17.65 15.37
CA GLY A 99 7.46 17.94 14.39
C GLY A 99 8.51 16.84 14.22
N GLU A 100 8.45 15.75 14.98
CA GLU A 100 9.41 14.64 14.87
C GLU A 100 9.19 13.77 13.63
N GLY A 101 7.94 13.69 13.14
CA GLY A 101 7.56 12.81 12.05
C GLY A 101 7.30 11.37 12.52
N VAL A 102 7.39 10.44 11.58
CA VAL A 102 7.02 9.03 11.80
C VAL A 102 8.22 8.12 11.60
N HIS A 103 8.19 6.95 12.22
CA HIS A 103 9.28 5.98 12.18
C HIS A 103 9.29 5.18 10.87
N ALA A 104 8.11 4.91 10.31
CA ALA A 104 7.96 4.27 9.01
C ALA A 104 6.65 4.70 8.31
N VAL A 105 6.69 4.68 6.97
CA VAL A 105 5.54 4.92 6.09
C VAL A 105 5.26 3.65 5.28
N PHE A 106 4.04 3.14 5.37
CA PHE A 106 3.54 2.07 4.51
C PHE A 106 2.66 2.68 3.42
N ASP A 107 3.24 2.83 2.23
CA ASP A 107 2.60 3.45 1.07
C ASP A 107 2.31 2.43 -0.05
N GLY A 108 1.03 2.19 -0.30
CA GLY A 108 0.53 1.38 -1.42
C GLY A 108 0.02 2.19 -2.61
N VAL A 109 0.05 3.52 -2.55
CA VAL A 109 -0.45 4.46 -3.58
C VAL A 109 0.68 4.89 -4.51
N GLY A 110 1.83 5.29 -3.96
CA GLY A 110 3.03 5.62 -4.73
C GLY A 110 3.01 7.03 -5.32
N LYS A 111 2.74 7.18 -6.63
CA LYS A 111 3.00 8.42 -7.40
C LYS A 111 2.49 9.69 -6.71
N ASP A 112 1.28 9.64 -6.17
CA ASP A 112 0.60 10.82 -5.62
C ASP A 112 0.97 11.13 -4.17
N THR A 113 1.70 10.22 -3.51
CA THR A 113 1.99 10.26 -2.07
C THR A 113 3.49 10.25 -1.75
N VAL A 114 4.31 9.76 -2.68
CA VAL A 114 5.76 9.55 -2.49
C VAL A 114 6.52 10.83 -2.10
N TYR A 115 6.10 11.98 -2.63
CA TYR A 115 6.72 13.27 -2.33
C TYR A 115 6.39 13.81 -0.92
N GLY A 116 5.52 13.14 -0.18
CA GLY A 116 5.28 13.43 1.24
C GLY A 116 6.39 12.92 2.16
N TYR A 117 7.21 11.97 1.70
CA TYR A 117 8.28 11.36 2.51
C TYR A 117 9.61 11.16 1.75
N ILE A 118 9.66 11.47 0.45
CA ILE A 118 10.90 11.71 -0.29
C ILE A 118 10.93 13.19 -0.64
N VAL A 119 11.63 13.98 0.18
CA VAL A 119 11.47 15.45 0.19
C VAL A 119 12.66 16.14 -0.44
N THR A 120 13.88 15.65 -0.18
CA THR A 120 15.09 16.31 -0.68
C THR A 120 15.37 15.93 -2.14
N PRO A 121 15.92 16.85 -2.96
CA PRO A 121 16.41 16.53 -4.29
C PRO A 121 17.42 15.37 -4.27
N GLU A 122 18.23 15.28 -3.22
CA GLU A 122 19.23 14.24 -3.02
C GLU A 122 18.59 12.85 -2.84
N GLU A 123 17.58 12.72 -1.97
CA GLU A 123 16.83 11.46 -1.79
C GLU A 123 16.10 11.07 -3.07
N ALA A 124 15.39 12.02 -3.69
CA ALA A 124 14.67 11.79 -4.93
C ALA A 124 15.62 11.31 -6.04
N HIS A 125 16.80 11.94 -6.15
CA HIS A 125 17.82 11.52 -7.10
C HIS A 125 18.37 10.14 -6.78
N HIS A 126 18.72 9.87 -5.52
CA HIS A 126 19.26 8.59 -5.07
C HIS A 126 18.33 7.42 -5.45
N TYR A 127 17.08 7.45 -4.99
CA TYR A 127 16.12 6.37 -5.26
C TYR A 127 15.75 6.28 -6.74
N SER A 128 15.63 7.40 -7.45
CA SER A 128 15.38 7.40 -8.89
C SER A 128 16.53 6.76 -9.67
N GLN A 129 17.78 7.00 -9.26
CA GLN A 129 18.95 6.37 -9.89
C GLN A 129 19.02 4.87 -9.58
N GLU A 130 18.75 4.44 -8.36
CA GLU A 130 18.71 3.01 -8.03
C GLU A 130 17.70 2.26 -8.91
N VAL A 131 16.46 2.77 -8.99
CA VAL A 131 15.41 2.18 -9.84
C VAL A 131 15.81 2.23 -11.32
N SER A 132 16.32 3.37 -11.79
CA SER A 132 16.74 3.53 -13.19
C SER A 132 17.86 2.56 -13.56
N ASN A 133 18.85 2.38 -12.69
CA ASN A 133 19.98 1.47 -12.89
C ASN A 133 19.54 0.02 -12.85
N ALA A 134 18.64 -0.36 -11.93
CA ALA A 134 18.05 -1.70 -11.89
C ALA A 134 17.28 -2.03 -13.19
N LEU A 135 16.55 -1.07 -13.75
CA LEU A 135 15.86 -1.22 -15.03
C LEU A 135 16.86 -1.32 -16.20
N LYS A 136 17.81 -0.38 -16.31
CA LYS A 136 18.79 -0.32 -17.40
C LYS A 136 19.73 -1.53 -17.44
N SER A 137 20.15 -2.02 -16.28
CA SER A 137 20.98 -3.23 -16.16
C SER A 137 20.22 -4.51 -16.50
N GLY A 138 18.89 -4.45 -16.58
CA GLY A 138 18.05 -5.63 -16.72
C GLY A 138 17.98 -6.47 -15.44
N LEU A 139 18.32 -5.91 -14.26
CA LEU A 139 18.05 -6.53 -12.97
C LEU A 139 16.54 -6.67 -12.78
N PHE A 140 15.79 -5.60 -13.03
CA PHE A 140 14.32 -5.64 -13.10
C PHE A 140 13.87 -5.87 -14.55
N LYS A 141 13.76 -7.14 -14.94
CA LYS A 141 13.19 -7.54 -16.24
C LYS A 141 11.67 -7.46 -16.18
N ILE A 142 11.12 -6.36 -16.70
CA ILE A 142 9.67 -6.18 -16.77
C ILE A 142 9.12 -6.90 -18.01
N ARG A 143 8.35 -7.96 -17.79
CA ARG A 143 7.60 -8.65 -18.85
C ARG A 143 6.17 -8.13 -18.89
N ILE A 144 5.82 -7.37 -19.92
CA ILE A 144 4.43 -7.06 -20.26
C ILE A 144 3.91 -8.23 -21.11
N CYS A 145 2.93 -8.97 -20.62
CA CYS A 145 2.45 -10.18 -21.28
C CYS A 145 1.26 -9.93 -22.20
N SER A 146 0.38 -8.99 -21.82
CA SER A 146 -0.84 -8.65 -22.55
C SER A 146 -1.14 -7.16 -22.34
N VAL A 147 -1.69 -6.52 -23.36
CA VAL A 147 -2.16 -5.12 -23.31
C VAL A 147 -3.58 -5.09 -23.85
N TYR A 148 -4.54 -4.66 -23.02
CA TYR A 148 -5.94 -4.57 -23.38
C TYR A 148 -6.37 -3.11 -23.54
N PRO A 149 -7.37 -2.81 -24.38
CA PRO A 149 -7.93 -1.47 -24.45
C PRO A 149 -8.70 -1.15 -23.17
N PHE A 150 -8.79 0.14 -22.82
CA PHE A 150 -9.67 0.61 -21.75
C PHE A 150 -11.14 0.62 -22.18
N THR A 151 -11.70 -0.57 -22.43
CA THR A 151 -13.13 -0.81 -22.65
C THR A 151 -13.65 -1.80 -21.62
N ALA A 152 -14.98 -1.88 -21.47
CA ALA A 152 -15.60 -2.86 -20.56
C ALA A 152 -15.17 -4.30 -20.93
N GLU A 153 -15.13 -4.62 -22.22
CA GLU A 153 -14.70 -5.92 -22.73
C GLU A 153 -13.21 -6.17 -22.43
N GLY A 154 -12.33 -5.18 -22.69
CA GLY A 154 -10.90 -5.32 -22.46
C GLY A 154 -10.55 -5.52 -20.98
N VAL A 155 -11.22 -4.82 -20.07
CA VAL A 155 -11.04 -5.02 -18.62
C VAL A 155 -11.57 -6.37 -18.15
N GLN A 156 -12.73 -6.82 -18.66
CA GLN A 156 -13.25 -8.15 -18.35
C GLN A 156 -12.31 -9.25 -18.84
N GLU A 157 -11.74 -9.10 -20.04
CA GLU A 157 -10.78 -10.05 -20.60
C GLU A 157 -9.50 -10.11 -19.77
N ALA A 158 -8.94 -8.95 -19.39
CA ALA A 158 -7.80 -8.87 -18.49
C ALA A 158 -8.07 -9.59 -17.15
N GLN A 159 -9.23 -9.36 -16.54
CA GLN A 159 -9.61 -10.00 -15.27
C GLN A 159 -9.77 -11.51 -15.42
N ARG A 160 -10.39 -11.98 -16.51
CA ARG A 160 -10.50 -13.42 -16.80
C ARG A 160 -9.12 -14.05 -16.96
N GLU A 161 -8.20 -13.40 -17.68
CA GLU A 161 -6.85 -13.94 -17.86
C GLU A 161 -6.12 -14.09 -16.51
N ILE A 162 -6.24 -13.10 -15.61
CA ILE A 162 -5.63 -13.13 -14.26
C ILE A 162 -6.24 -14.22 -13.37
N THR A 163 -7.54 -14.42 -13.45
CA THR A 163 -8.28 -15.27 -12.48
C THR A 163 -8.49 -16.71 -12.95
N THR A 164 -8.15 -17.04 -14.21
CA THR A 164 -8.30 -18.39 -14.73
C THR A 164 -7.34 -19.35 -14.01
N PRO A 165 -7.84 -20.39 -13.32
CA PRO A 165 -6.98 -21.40 -12.70
C PRO A 165 -6.11 -22.10 -13.75
N GLY A 166 -4.80 -22.19 -13.52
CA GLY A 166 -3.85 -22.68 -14.53
C GLY A 166 -3.62 -21.72 -15.70
N GLY A 167 -4.01 -20.45 -15.54
CA GLY A 167 -3.83 -19.39 -16.53
C GLY A 167 -2.37 -19.18 -16.93
N LYS A 168 -2.17 -18.62 -18.13
CA LYS A 168 -0.85 -18.41 -18.74
C LYS A 168 -0.23 -17.05 -18.41
N VAL A 169 -0.86 -16.25 -17.54
CA VAL A 169 -0.34 -14.94 -17.15
C VAL A 169 0.97 -15.12 -16.41
N ALA A 170 2.05 -14.75 -17.08
CA ALA A 170 3.40 -14.82 -16.52
C ALA A 170 4.07 -13.44 -16.62
N GLY A 171 3.50 -12.41 -16.02
CA GLY A 171 4.03 -11.05 -16.14
C GLY A 171 2.98 -10.00 -15.79
N LYS A 172 3.20 -8.78 -16.26
CA LYS A 172 2.29 -7.67 -16.09
C LYS A 172 1.31 -7.58 -17.25
N ILE A 173 0.04 -7.37 -16.94
CA ILE A 173 -0.98 -6.95 -17.90
C ILE A 173 -1.12 -5.43 -17.82
N LEU A 174 -1.31 -4.78 -18.96
CA LEU A 174 -1.60 -3.35 -19.02
C LEU A 174 -2.99 -3.10 -19.59
N ILE A 175 -3.64 -2.06 -19.07
CA ILE A 175 -4.83 -1.47 -19.68
C ILE A 175 -4.40 -0.16 -20.35
N LYS A 176 -4.59 -0.05 -21.66
CA LYS A 176 -4.21 1.12 -22.45
C LYS A 176 -5.31 2.17 -22.36
N ILE A 177 -5.04 3.24 -21.62
CA ILE A 177 -6.00 4.31 -21.31
C ILE A 177 -5.93 5.45 -22.34
N ALA A 178 -4.78 5.65 -23.00
CA ALA A 178 -4.60 6.59 -24.10
C ALA A 178 -3.45 6.15 -25.02
N ASP A 179 -3.48 6.61 -26.28
CA ASP A 179 -2.31 6.59 -27.16
C ASP A 179 -1.43 7.79 -26.77
N VAL A 180 -0.37 7.53 -26.00
CA VAL A 180 0.70 8.49 -25.71
C VAL A 180 1.96 8.02 -26.43
#